data_AF-A0A1D6QS09-F1
#
_entry.id   AF-A0A1D6QS09-F1
#
_cell.length_a   1.000
_cell.length_b   1.000
_cell.length_c   1.000
_cell.angle_alpha   90.00
_cell.angle_beta   90.00
_cell.angle_gamma   90.00
#
_symmetry.space_group_name_H-M   'P 1'
#
loop_
_entity.id
_entity.type
_entity.pdbx_description
1 polymer ?
#
loop_
_entity_poly.entity_id
_entity_poly.type
_entity_poly.pdbx_seq_one_letter_code
_entity_poly.pdbx_strand_id
1 'polypeptide(L)'
;MVKDHRGELYKKHYPPTLKDEVWRLEKIGKDGSFHKRLNKSGISTVEDFLRLVVRDPQKLRSILGSGMSNKMWETLVEHAKTCTLSGKYYIYYSDETRSIGAIFNNIYAFCGLISGEQFYSSESLDDSQKVSIVINLTYIQDIE
;
A
#
# COMPACT_ATOMS: atom_id res chain seq x y z
N MET A 1 -16.27 27.25 29.00
CA MET A 1 -15.14 26.60 28.28
C MET A 1 -15.54 26.45 26.82
N VAL A 2 -14.91 27.19 25.90
CA VAL A 2 -15.11 26.99 24.47
C VAL A 2 -14.39 25.69 24.10
N LYS A 3 -15.12 24.62 23.81
CA LYS A 3 -14.52 23.40 23.22
C LYS A 3 -13.98 23.80 21.86
N ASP A 4 -12.66 23.89 21.74
CA ASP A 4 -12.01 24.19 20.48
C ASP A 4 -12.15 22.98 19.54
N HIS A 5 -13.24 22.94 18.77
CA HIS A 5 -13.51 21.90 17.77
C HIS A 5 -12.47 21.91 16.64
N ARG A 6 -11.61 22.94 16.57
CA ARG A 6 -10.50 23.00 15.62
C ARG A 6 -9.50 21.87 15.88
N GLY A 7 -9.28 21.46 17.13
CA GLY A 7 -8.35 20.36 17.45
C GLY A 7 -8.81 19.00 16.92
N GLU A 8 -10.12 18.73 16.94
CA GLU A 8 -10.71 17.43 16.53
C GLU A 8 -10.59 17.18 15.03
N LEU A 9 -10.79 18.23 14.21
CA LEU A 9 -10.79 18.10 12.75
C LEU A 9 -9.41 17.69 12.20
N TYR A 10 -8.31 18.03 12.87
CA TYR A 10 -6.94 17.74 12.43
C TYR A 10 -6.29 16.53 13.13
N LYS A 11 -7.03 15.78 13.96
CA LYS A 11 -6.46 14.62 14.66
C LYS A 11 -5.96 13.54 13.71
N LYS A 12 -4.82 12.96 14.04
CA LYS A 12 -4.36 11.73 13.40
C LYS A 12 -5.23 10.57 13.90
N HIS A 13 -5.55 9.63 13.02
CA HIS A 13 -6.29 8.42 13.39
C HIS A 13 -5.30 7.33 13.77
N TYR A 14 -5.59 6.57 14.83
CA TYR A 14 -4.81 5.42 15.25
C TYR A 14 -5.74 4.22 15.54
N PRO A 15 -5.78 3.18 14.69
CA PRO A 15 -5.11 3.12 13.39
C PRO A 15 -5.76 4.07 12.35
N PRO A 16 -5.04 4.47 11.30
CA PRO A 16 -5.66 5.10 10.14
C PRO A 16 -6.52 4.09 9.37
N THR A 17 -7.43 4.60 8.55
CA THR A 17 -8.25 3.80 7.62
C THR A 17 -7.78 3.98 6.19
N LEU A 18 -8.03 3.00 5.30
CA LEU A 18 -7.64 3.07 3.89
C LEU A 18 -8.16 4.33 3.17
N LYS A 19 -9.37 4.78 3.54
CA LYS A 19 -10.06 5.93 2.93
C LYS A 19 -9.69 7.27 3.57
N ASP A 20 -8.91 7.25 4.65
CA ASP A 20 -8.42 8.50 5.23
C ASP A 20 -7.58 9.26 4.20
N GLU A 21 -7.70 10.58 4.20
CA GLU A 21 -6.80 11.43 3.44
C GLU A 21 -5.36 11.21 3.92
N VAL A 22 -4.38 11.25 3.01
CA VAL A 22 -2.99 10.90 3.31
C VAL A 22 -2.36 11.79 4.40
N TRP A 23 -2.86 13.02 4.56
CA TRP A 23 -2.42 13.90 5.64
C TRP A 23 -2.85 13.42 7.03
N ARG A 24 -3.71 12.40 7.17
CA ARG A 24 -4.01 11.75 8.46
C ARG A 24 -2.87 10.90 8.98
N LEU A 25 -1.88 10.58 8.15
CA LEU A 25 -0.68 9.89 8.58
C LEU A 25 0.25 10.80 9.39
N GLU A 26 1.03 10.20 10.29
CA GLU A 26 2.09 10.93 10.99
C GLU A 26 3.08 11.60 10.04
N LYS A 27 3.74 12.67 10.50
CA LYS A 27 4.74 13.46 9.74
C LYS A 27 4.23 14.18 8.49
N ILE A 28 2.99 13.97 8.06
CA ILE A 28 2.36 14.70 6.97
C ILE A 28 1.37 15.72 7.55
N GLY A 29 1.67 17.03 7.46
CA GLY A 29 0.72 18.07 7.85
C GLY A 29 -0.33 18.33 6.77
N LYS A 30 -1.59 18.58 7.15
CA LYS A 30 -2.62 19.04 6.19
C LYS A 30 -2.13 20.32 5.53
N ASP A 31 -2.28 20.39 4.21
CA ASP A 31 -1.80 21.48 3.33
C ASP A 31 -0.29 21.80 3.41
N GLY A 32 0.48 20.94 4.08
CA GLY A 32 1.93 21.02 4.18
C GLY A 32 2.64 20.60 2.89
N SER A 33 3.97 20.78 2.86
CA SER A 33 4.80 20.47 1.69
C SER A 33 4.67 19.02 1.22
N PHE A 34 4.74 18.05 2.14
CA PHE A 34 4.58 16.63 1.79
C PHE A 34 3.18 16.32 1.27
N HIS A 35 2.12 16.84 1.92
CA HIS A 35 0.74 16.64 1.47
C HIS A 35 0.53 17.14 0.04
N LYS A 36 1.00 18.36 -0.27
CA LYS A 36 0.90 18.93 -1.62
C LYS A 36 1.66 18.12 -2.67
N ARG A 37 2.86 17.62 -2.35
CA ARG A 37 3.65 16.78 -3.26
C ARG A 37 2.97 15.44 -3.52
N LEU A 38 2.49 14.77 -2.48
CA LEU A 38 1.77 13.51 -2.58
C LEU A 38 0.52 13.64 -3.45
N ASN A 39 -0.33 14.64 -3.19
CA ASN A 39 -1.53 14.89 -4.01
C ASN A 39 -1.18 15.19 -5.47
N LYS A 40 -0.13 15.98 -5.72
CA LYS A 40 0.35 16.25 -7.10
C LYS A 40 0.78 14.96 -7.82
N SER A 41 1.24 13.95 -7.08
CA SER A 41 1.60 12.63 -7.59
C SER A 41 0.44 11.62 -7.56
N GLY A 42 -0.80 12.06 -7.29
CA GLY A 42 -1.99 11.20 -7.25
C GLY A 42 -2.14 10.37 -5.97
N ILE A 43 -1.37 10.66 -4.93
CA ILE A 43 -1.41 9.93 -3.65
C ILE A 43 -2.25 10.75 -2.67
N SER A 44 -3.56 10.50 -2.66
CA SER A 44 -4.50 11.31 -1.88
C SER A 44 -5.00 10.60 -0.62
N THR A 45 -4.95 9.27 -0.61
CA THR A 45 -5.43 8.42 0.48
C THR A 45 -4.33 7.59 1.14
N VAL A 46 -4.62 7.03 2.31
CA VAL A 46 -3.74 6.04 2.97
C VAL A 46 -3.59 4.78 2.11
N GLU A 47 -4.62 4.36 1.38
CA GLU A 47 -4.55 3.24 0.44
C GLU A 47 -3.55 3.49 -0.70
N ASP A 48 -3.61 4.67 -1.33
CA ASP A 48 -2.66 5.05 -2.40
C ASP A 48 -1.22 5.04 -1.87
N PHE A 49 -1.03 5.58 -0.66
CA PHE A 49 0.26 5.63 0.01
C PHE A 49 0.81 4.22 0.26
N LEU A 50 0.01 3.34 0.86
CA LEU A 50 0.40 1.97 1.16
C LEU A 50 0.69 1.15 -0.11
N ARG A 51 -0.12 1.31 -1.17
CA ARG A 51 0.14 0.69 -2.48
C ARG A 51 1.50 1.10 -3.04
N LEU A 52 1.88 2.37 -2.90
CA LEU A 52 3.19 2.82 -3.36
C LEU A 52 4.33 2.37 -2.45
N VAL A 53 4.11 2.28 -1.12
CA VAL A 53 5.08 1.66 -0.20
C VAL A 53 5.40 0.22 -0.60
N VAL A 54 4.39 -0.55 -1.00
CA VAL A 54 4.56 -1.94 -1.47
C VAL A 54 5.24 -2.00 -2.83
N ARG A 55 4.77 -1.19 -3.79
CA ARG A 55 5.23 -1.27 -5.19
C ARG A 55 6.62 -0.66 -5.40
N ASP A 56 6.86 0.53 -4.87
CA ASP A 56 8.08 1.31 -5.12
C ASP A 56 8.32 2.33 -4.00
N PRO A 57 8.87 1.87 -2.85
CA PRO A 57 9.13 2.75 -1.71
C PRO A 57 10.17 3.83 -2.02
N GLN A 58 11.08 3.58 -2.97
CA GLN A 58 12.11 4.56 -3.36
C GLN A 58 11.51 5.73 -4.15
N LYS A 59 10.58 5.45 -5.08
CA LYS A 59 9.82 6.50 -5.77
C LYS A 59 8.98 7.33 -4.81
N LEU A 60 8.29 6.69 -3.85
CA LEU A 60 7.55 7.42 -2.82
C LEU A 60 8.47 8.34 -2.02
N ARG A 61 9.65 7.84 -1.64
CA ARG A 61 10.65 8.62 -0.92
C ARG A 61 11.18 9.80 -1.75
N SER A 62 11.37 9.60 -3.06
CA SER A 62 11.75 10.65 -4.00
C SER A 62 10.67 11.74 -4.10
N ILE A 63 9.38 11.38 -4.14
CA ILE A 63 8.25 12.33 -4.13
C ILE A 63 8.27 13.19 -2.86
N LEU A 64 8.54 12.59 -1.70
CA LEU A 64 8.63 13.31 -0.43
C LEU A 64 9.86 14.23 -0.37
N GLY A 65 10.95 13.83 -1.02
CA GLY A 65 12.16 14.63 -1.21
C GLY A 65 13.03 14.76 0.04
N SER A 66 14.06 15.61 -0.03
CA SER A 66 15.13 15.73 0.98
C SER A 66 14.68 16.12 2.39
N GLY A 67 13.49 16.73 2.54
CA GLY A 67 12.90 17.04 3.85
C GLY A 67 12.49 15.79 4.64
N MET A 68 12.41 14.62 4.00
CA MET A 68 12.04 13.36 4.63
C MET A 68 13.28 12.63 5.15
N SER A 69 13.57 12.77 6.44
CA SER A 69 14.66 12.03 7.09
C SER A 69 14.33 10.54 7.25
N ASN A 70 15.35 9.69 7.49
CA ASN A 70 15.15 8.25 7.75
C ASN A 70 14.17 8.00 8.90
N LYS A 71 14.35 8.70 10.02
CA LYS A 71 13.48 8.57 11.19
C LYS A 71 12.04 8.99 10.89
N MET A 72 11.85 10.07 10.13
CA MET A 72 10.50 10.50 9.75
C MET A 72 9.84 9.50 8.81
N TRP A 73 10.60 8.93 7.88
CA TRP A 73 10.15 7.88 6.96
C TRP A 73 9.70 6.63 7.72
N GLU A 74 10.51 6.13 8.64
CA GLU A 74 10.20 4.97 9.47
C GLU A 74 8.89 5.17 10.24
N THR A 75 8.78 6.27 10.99
CA THR A 75 7.55 6.58 11.73
C THR A 75 6.32 6.71 10.84
N LEU A 76 6.45 7.36 9.67
CA LEU A 76 5.36 7.51 8.70
C LEU A 76 4.89 6.15 8.19
N VAL A 77 5.81 5.28 7.78
CA VAL A 77 5.49 3.96 7.23
C VAL A 77 4.95 3.02 8.31
N GLU A 78 5.53 3.04 9.51
CA GLU A 78 5.03 2.25 10.65
C GLU A 78 3.59 2.63 10.99
N HIS A 79 3.30 3.93 11.12
CA HIS A 79 1.94 4.40 11.37
C HIS A 79 0.97 3.98 10.26
N ALA A 80 1.36 4.14 8.99
CA ALA A 80 0.53 3.70 7.87
C ALA A 80 0.24 2.19 7.91
N LYS A 81 1.22 1.37 8.29
CA LYS A 81 1.10 -0.09 8.40
C LYS A 81 0.20 -0.57 9.55
N THR A 82 -0.13 0.30 10.51
CA THR A 82 -1.17 -0.02 11.50
C THR A 82 -2.58 -0.02 10.91
N CYS A 83 -2.76 0.51 9.68
CA CYS A 83 -4.02 0.50 8.96
C CYS A 83 -4.58 -0.92 8.83
N THR A 84 -5.80 -1.13 9.32
CA THR A 84 -6.50 -2.41 9.13
C THR A 84 -6.95 -2.52 7.67
N LEU A 85 -6.53 -3.60 7.01
CA LEU A 85 -6.96 -3.89 5.63
C LEU A 85 -8.38 -4.45 5.63
N SER A 86 -9.12 -4.26 4.53
CA SER A 86 -10.54 -4.65 4.49
C SER A 86 -10.76 -6.15 4.34
N GLY A 87 -9.71 -6.97 4.33
CA GLY A 87 -9.77 -8.40 4.03
C GLY A 87 -10.20 -8.73 2.60
N LYS A 88 -10.18 -7.75 1.68
CA LYS A 88 -10.41 -8.02 0.25
C LYS A 88 -9.14 -8.55 -0.38
N TYR A 89 -9.32 -9.59 -1.18
CA TYR A 89 -8.26 -10.18 -1.98
C TYR A 89 -8.60 -10.07 -3.46
N TYR A 90 -7.57 -9.86 -4.27
CA TYR A 90 -7.62 -9.90 -5.72
C TYR A 90 -6.88 -11.15 -6.17
N ILE A 91 -7.51 -11.92 -7.06
CA ILE A 91 -6.94 -13.15 -7.60
C ILE A 91 -6.79 -12.96 -9.10
N TYR A 92 -5.56 -13.09 -9.59
CA TYR A 92 -5.23 -13.03 -11.00
C TYR A 92 -4.83 -14.43 -11.45
N TYR A 93 -5.65 -15.05 -12.29
CA TYR A 93 -5.40 -16.39 -12.82
C TYR A 93 -4.52 -16.33 -14.07
N SER A 94 -3.69 -17.35 -14.26
CA SER A 94 -2.81 -17.47 -15.42
C SER A 94 -3.55 -17.74 -16.73
N ASP A 95 -4.73 -18.36 -16.63
CA ASP A 95 -5.53 -18.84 -17.76
C ASP A 95 -7.02 -19.00 -17.37
N GLU A 96 -7.85 -19.30 -18.36
CA GLU A 96 -9.29 -19.55 -18.18
C GLU A 96 -9.60 -20.81 -17.35
N THR A 97 -8.66 -21.77 -17.31
CA THR A 97 -8.82 -22.99 -16.51
C THR A 97 -8.69 -22.73 -15.02
N ARG A 98 -8.19 -21.54 -14.63
CA ARG A 98 -7.99 -21.10 -13.24
C ARG A 98 -7.13 -22.07 -12.43
N SER A 99 -6.24 -22.78 -13.12
CA SER A 99 -5.38 -23.79 -12.52
C SER A 99 -4.29 -23.16 -11.65
N ILE A 100 -3.79 -21.99 -12.02
CA ILE A 100 -2.80 -21.23 -11.27
C ILE A 100 -3.29 -19.79 -11.12
N GLY A 101 -3.17 -19.22 -9.92
CA GLY A 101 -3.51 -17.82 -9.69
C GLY A 101 -2.69 -17.19 -8.58
N ALA A 102 -2.47 -15.89 -8.66
CA ALA A 102 -1.79 -15.13 -7.62
C ALA A 102 -2.77 -14.27 -6.83
N ILE A 103 -2.57 -14.26 -5.52
CA ILE A 103 -3.42 -13.56 -4.57
C ILE A 103 -2.70 -12.32 -4.08
N PHE A 104 -3.40 -11.19 -4.12
CA PHE A 104 -2.95 -9.91 -3.59
C PHE A 104 -3.99 -9.33 -2.63
N ASN A 105 -3.55 -8.61 -1.61
CA ASN A 105 -4.47 -7.90 -0.71
C ASN A 105 -4.87 -6.51 -1.26
N ASN A 106 -5.64 -5.76 -0.46
CA ASN A 106 -6.09 -4.37 -0.75
C ASN A 106 -5.00 -3.40 -1.22
N ILE A 107 -3.76 -3.57 -0.74
CA ILE A 107 -2.64 -2.69 -1.06
C ILE A 107 -1.74 -3.28 -2.15
N TYR A 108 -2.24 -4.30 -2.85
CA TYR A 108 -1.52 -5.08 -3.86
C TYR A 108 -0.22 -5.71 -3.36
N ALA A 109 -0.14 -6.02 -2.06
CA ALA A 109 0.93 -6.88 -1.56
C ALA A 109 0.60 -8.33 -1.91
N PHE A 110 1.59 -9.03 -2.47
CA PHE A 110 1.49 -10.45 -2.80
C PHE A 110 1.33 -11.28 -1.53
N CYS A 111 0.29 -12.12 -1.48
CA CYS A 111 -0.03 -12.98 -0.33
C CYS A 111 0.32 -14.44 -0.58
N GLY A 112 0.39 -14.87 -1.84
CA GLY A 112 0.59 -16.26 -2.19
C GLY A 112 -0.11 -16.66 -3.48
N LEU A 113 -0.23 -17.97 -3.68
CA LEU A 113 -0.70 -18.56 -4.92
C LEU A 113 -1.79 -19.57 -4.66
N ILE A 114 -2.58 -19.80 -5.69
CA ILE A 114 -3.42 -20.97 -5.86
C ILE A 114 -2.77 -21.80 -6.96
N SER A 115 -2.61 -23.10 -6.71
CA SER A 115 -2.29 -24.09 -7.74
C SER A 115 -3.19 -25.30 -7.55
N GLY A 116 -4.01 -25.60 -8.56
CA GLY A 116 -5.18 -26.47 -8.41
C GLY A 116 -6.14 -25.91 -7.36
N GLU A 117 -6.42 -26.70 -6.32
CA GLU A 117 -7.29 -26.32 -5.20
C GLU A 117 -6.52 -25.92 -3.94
N GLN A 118 -5.18 -25.88 -4.01
CA GLN A 118 -4.33 -25.64 -2.84
C GLN A 118 -3.80 -24.21 -2.82
N PHE A 119 -3.85 -23.60 -1.63
CA PHE A 119 -3.21 -22.31 -1.35
C PHE A 119 -1.78 -22.51 -0.84
N TYR A 120 -0.87 -21.68 -1.36
CA TYR A 120 0.53 -21.59 -0.94
C TYR A 120 0.83 -20.16 -0.50
N SER A 121 1.18 -19.99 0.79
CA SER A 121 1.51 -18.67 1.35
C SER A 121 2.82 -18.13 0.77
N SER A 122 2.89 -16.81 0.55
CA SER A 122 4.12 -16.14 0.12
C SER A 122 5.32 -16.40 1.05
N GLU A 123 5.07 -16.66 2.32
CA GLU A 123 6.09 -16.98 3.32
C GLU A 123 6.66 -18.39 3.16
N SER A 124 5.87 -19.30 2.56
CA SER A 124 6.28 -20.70 2.30
C SER A 124 6.96 -20.89 0.95
N LEU A 125 6.98 -19.85 0.10
CA LEU A 125 7.56 -19.89 -1.23
C LEU A 125 9.01 -19.42 -1.22
N ASP A 126 9.85 -20.11 -1.97
CA ASP A 126 11.22 -19.64 -2.24
C ASP A 126 11.24 -18.53 -3.30
N ASP A 127 12.38 -17.83 -3.41
CA ASP A 127 12.51 -16.70 -4.33
C ASP A 127 12.45 -17.11 -5.81
N SER A 128 12.85 -18.34 -6.14
CA SER A 128 12.78 -18.85 -7.51
C SER A 128 11.33 -19.09 -7.95
N GLN A 129 10.49 -19.58 -7.03
CA GLN A 129 9.06 -19.73 -7.20
C GLN A 129 8.42 -18.35 -7.36
N LYS A 130 8.73 -17.38 -6.48
CA LYS A 130 8.20 -16.01 -6.59
C LYS A 130 8.51 -15.37 -7.95
N VAL A 131 9.72 -15.54 -8.48
CA VAL A 131 10.14 -14.98 -9.79
C VAL A 131 9.38 -15.61 -10.95
N SER A 132 9.21 -16.94 -10.96
CA SER A 132 8.44 -17.64 -12.00
C SER A 132 7.00 -17.11 -12.12
N ILE A 133 6.39 -16.77 -10.99
CA ILE A 133 5.03 -16.22 -10.95
C ILE A 133 4.97 -14.77 -11.43
N VAL A 134 5.93 -13.93 -11.04
CA VAL A 134 6.00 -12.56 -11.54
C VAL A 134 6.08 -12.56 -13.06
N ILE A 135 6.89 -13.45 -13.66
CA ILE A 135 7.02 -13.56 -15.13
C ILE A 135 5.69 -13.99 -15.78
N ASN A 136 5.01 -15.00 -15.23
CA ASN A 136 3.73 -15.47 -15.76
C ASN A 136 2.59 -14.44 -15.64
N LEU A 137 2.61 -13.58 -14.62
CA LEU A 137 1.59 -12.54 -14.43
C LEU A 137 1.91 -11.23 -15.16
N THR A 138 3.19 -10.89 -15.36
CA THR A 138 3.58 -9.71 -16.17
C THR A 138 3.04 -9.85 -17.60
N TYR A 139 3.07 -11.07 -18.16
CA TYR A 139 2.46 -11.38 -19.45
C TYR A 139 0.95 -11.11 -19.54
N ILE A 140 0.26 -11.04 -18.40
CA ILE A 140 -1.19 -10.83 -18.32
C ILE A 140 -1.51 -9.34 -18.09
N GLN A 141 -0.63 -8.61 -17.40
CA GLN A 141 -0.77 -7.16 -17.18
C GLN A 141 -0.40 -6.32 -18.40
N ASP A 142 0.31 -6.87 -19.40
CA ASP A 142 0.57 -6.19 -20.67
C ASP A 142 -0.61 -6.27 -21.67
N ILE A 143 -1.77 -6.82 -21.26
CA ILE A 143 -2.98 -6.99 -22.09
C ILE A 143 -4.14 -6.04 -21.67
N GLU A 144 -3.99 -5.24 -20.61
CA GLU A 144 -4.95 -4.18 -20.21
C GLU A 144 -4.31 -2.78 -20.22
#